data_AF-A0A831XLL0-F1
#
_entry.id   AF-A0A831XLL0-F1
#
_cell.length_a   1.000
_cell.length_b   1.000
_cell.length_c   1.000
_cell.angle_alpha   90.00
_cell.angle_beta   90.00
_cell.angle_gamma   90.00
#
_symmetry.space_group_name_H-M   'P 1'
#
loop_
_entity.id
_entity.type
_entity.pdbx_description
1 polymer ?
#
loop_
_entity_poly.entity_id
_entity_poly.type
_entity_poly.pdbx_seq_one_letter_code
_entity_poly.pdbx_strand_id
1 'polypeptide(L)'
;MTNQHSSSRRAAGGNPETFLRLALIVLLAVTAGCSGGTRDGSSSVESGNGNNGSTQVQPFTGPDPNLLLNVRERAAKADSYAITYGALTKADIDTLKTYPLVIVHPYNGNLTRDHIMWIKQGVDPTDSNDNPVVLCYISIGEDLRTFQLTDAQMRADPRFTGDGSGPSIDPRGPGERSLDIQDLKGTPTYGGFASYYVNDNAIRCPGDPVNVPDQNGNFLTRFVNAGDPLWYSTVKEMRMDVNTHTPPGLRELLTDNYGRGLGCDGVFLDTIDTAAPNKYTACSDTNHSSSEWTAKGFSDFIGRLRADFPTKIILQNRGLFFFDPREPHYQVSARGIIDIGFFESYYLDNDSQTSVSPYFPDNKYNSMPKIMAEANRPDGFKMLSLGYANGFGGAKPGMDVQTLQGTSTIGFDILMQDIQESHSVGFRHYITNATVDLVNSFVKNNKNMNDTTAPVWYSVFNANYEYPASPPEARPGIRKIDLNEDTVTISWDVALDMNRVSYALYYQTTPFNFSLPQPLANATRVVLTPGTGSGYNLVWQAPDPGLALQNVYPYESSVTLPGLQSGTTYYLLLRAFDSKGNEETNEIAWTCSNTTCSKL
;
A
#
# COMPACT_ATOMS: atom_id res chain seq x y z
N MET A 1 55.01 43.43 -19.86
CA MET A 1 54.94 43.11 -21.29
C MET A 1 53.79 42.12 -21.45
N THR A 2 52.53 42.61 -21.57
CA THR A 2 51.68 42.60 -22.80
C THR A 2 51.55 41.19 -23.40
N ASN A 3 50.39 40.57 -23.69
CA ASN A 3 49.02 41.03 -23.90
C ASN A 3 48.05 39.82 -23.96
N GLN A 4 46.77 40.08 -23.63
CA GLN A 4 45.48 39.64 -24.23
C GLN A 4 45.19 38.22 -24.79
N HIS A 5 43.99 37.76 -24.41
CA HIS A 5 43.02 36.84 -25.01
C HIS A 5 43.20 36.30 -26.44
N SER A 6 42.95 34.99 -26.61
CA SER A 6 42.00 34.46 -27.61
C SER A 6 41.57 33.00 -27.29
N SER A 7 40.34 32.69 -27.68
CA SER A 7 39.57 31.45 -27.51
C SER A 7 40.21 30.17 -28.09
N SER A 8 39.94 29.01 -27.49
CA SER A 8 39.64 27.80 -28.27
C SER A 8 38.69 26.86 -27.53
N ARG A 9 37.61 26.49 -28.22
CA ARG A 9 36.71 25.37 -27.90
C ARG A 9 37.54 24.08 -27.91
N ARG A 10 37.36 23.22 -26.89
CA ARG A 10 37.62 21.79 -27.02
C ARG A 10 36.39 21.01 -26.58
N ALA A 11 35.98 20.17 -27.52
CA ALA A 11 34.94 19.17 -27.42
C ALA A 11 35.20 18.20 -26.27
N ALA A 12 34.17 17.94 -25.46
CA ALA A 12 34.07 16.72 -24.69
C ALA A 12 33.33 15.70 -25.55
N GLY A 13 34.02 14.60 -25.88
CA GLY A 13 33.43 13.48 -26.60
C GLY A 13 32.33 12.85 -25.76
N GLY A 14 31.11 12.86 -26.30
CA GLY A 14 30.00 12.08 -25.78
C GLY A 14 30.23 10.60 -26.06
N ASN A 15 30.19 9.79 -25.00
CA ASN A 15 30.25 8.35 -25.08
C ASN A 15 28.94 7.82 -25.71
N PRO A 16 28.96 7.03 -26.82
CA PRO A 16 27.75 6.62 -27.53
C PRO A 16 26.81 5.69 -26.73
N GLU A 17 27.27 5.14 -25.60
CA GLU A 17 26.46 4.23 -24.77
C GLU A 17 25.39 4.93 -23.94
N THR A 18 25.51 6.23 -23.68
CA THR A 18 24.52 6.96 -22.87
C THR A 18 23.26 7.31 -23.69
N PHE A 19 23.40 7.49 -25.01
CA PHE A 19 22.27 7.75 -25.90
C PHE A 19 21.51 6.48 -26.29
N LEU A 20 22.17 5.31 -26.33
CA LEU A 20 21.48 4.04 -26.60
C LEU A 20 20.65 3.53 -25.40
N ARG A 21 21.02 3.91 -24.16
CA ARG A 21 20.25 3.54 -22.95
C ARG A 21 19.04 4.44 -22.70
N LEU A 22 19.08 5.71 -23.12
CA LEU A 22 17.90 6.57 -23.14
C LEU A 22 16.88 6.11 -24.21
N ALA A 23 17.34 5.54 -25.32
CA ALA A 23 16.46 5.00 -26.36
C ALA A 23 15.74 3.71 -25.93
N LEU A 24 16.31 2.93 -25.01
CA LEU A 24 15.63 1.76 -24.42
C LEU A 24 14.57 2.18 -23.37
N ILE A 25 14.77 3.33 -22.71
CA ILE A 25 13.82 3.94 -21.77
C ILE A 25 12.60 4.54 -22.50
N VAL A 26 12.79 5.09 -23.70
CA VAL A 26 11.69 5.59 -24.54
C VAL A 26 10.93 4.46 -25.25
N LEU A 27 11.53 3.27 -25.42
CA LEU A 27 10.85 2.16 -26.11
C LEU A 27 10.12 1.19 -25.16
N LEU A 28 10.42 1.19 -23.86
CA LEU A 28 9.73 0.35 -22.86
C LEU A 28 8.62 1.08 -22.08
N ALA A 29 8.61 2.42 -22.10
CA ALA A 29 7.50 3.22 -21.57
C ALA A 29 6.34 3.43 -22.58
N VAL A 30 6.52 3.02 -23.85
CA VAL A 30 5.57 3.32 -24.95
C VAL A 30 4.57 2.18 -25.23
N THR A 31 4.62 1.05 -24.51
CA THR A 31 3.72 -0.09 -24.80
C THR A 31 3.12 -0.79 -23.59
N ALA A 32 2.90 -0.11 -22.45
CA ALA A 32 1.89 -0.55 -21.48
C ALA A 32 0.49 -0.20 -22.01
N GLY A 33 0.16 -0.77 -23.17
CA GLY A 33 -1.13 -0.64 -23.83
C GLY A 33 -2.19 -1.40 -23.04
N CYS A 34 -2.78 -0.75 -22.05
CA CYS A 34 -3.98 -1.24 -21.38
C CYS A 34 -5.18 -1.07 -22.33
N SER A 35 -5.43 -2.06 -23.17
CA SER A 35 -6.71 -2.20 -23.89
C SER A 35 -7.34 -3.54 -23.54
N GLY A 36 -8.35 -3.56 -22.66
CA GLY A 36 -9.19 -4.75 -22.51
C GLY A 36 -10.06 -4.87 -21.23
N GLY A 37 -9.79 -4.15 -20.14
CA GLY A 37 -10.76 -4.01 -19.03
C GLY A 37 -11.69 -2.82 -19.29
N THR A 38 -12.85 -2.69 -18.61
CA THR A 38 -13.52 -1.38 -18.69
C THR A 38 -12.60 -0.35 -18.10
N ARG A 39 -12.46 0.73 -18.87
CA ARG A 39 -11.69 1.91 -18.56
C ARG A 39 -12.31 2.74 -17.44
N ASP A 40 -13.03 2.18 -16.47
CA ASP A 40 -13.51 2.81 -15.22
C ASP A 40 -13.22 1.93 -14.00
N GLY A 41 -12.50 0.82 -14.17
CA GLY A 41 -12.33 -0.20 -13.15
C GLY A 41 -13.49 -1.21 -13.09
N SER A 42 -14.49 -1.12 -13.98
CA SER A 42 -15.55 -2.12 -14.14
C SER A 42 -15.21 -3.21 -15.19
N SER A 43 -16.03 -4.25 -15.25
CA SER A 43 -15.90 -5.35 -16.24
C SER A 43 -16.53 -4.94 -17.58
N SER A 44 -15.94 -5.33 -18.72
CA SER A 44 -16.36 -4.91 -20.07
C SER A 44 -17.83 -5.17 -20.32
N VAL A 45 -18.64 -4.10 -20.35
CA VAL A 45 -19.94 -4.12 -21.02
C VAL A 45 -19.66 -4.07 -22.52
N GLU A 46 -19.21 -5.18 -23.09
CA GLU A 46 -19.41 -5.39 -24.52
C GLU A 46 -20.92 -5.48 -24.75
N SER A 47 -21.40 -4.61 -25.63
CA SER A 47 -22.75 -4.55 -26.13
C SER A 47 -23.13 -5.88 -26.82
N GLY A 48 -23.57 -6.82 -26.00
CA GLY A 48 -23.99 -8.16 -26.39
C GLY A 48 -25.08 -8.65 -25.45
N ASN A 49 -26.18 -7.89 -25.34
CA ASN A 49 -27.51 -8.37 -24.96
C ASN A 49 -27.54 -9.40 -23.81
N GLY A 50 -27.24 -8.98 -22.58
CA GLY A 50 -27.28 -9.83 -21.40
C GLY A 50 -27.48 -9.05 -20.10
N ASN A 51 -28.59 -9.32 -19.45
CA ASN A 51 -29.10 -8.71 -18.23
C ASN A 51 -28.32 -9.19 -16.97
N ASN A 52 -26.99 -9.11 -16.94
CA ASN A 52 -26.19 -9.79 -15.90
C ASN A 52 -25.90 -8.89 -14.69
N GLY A 53 -26.95 -8.51 -13.96
CA GLY A 53 -26.79 -8.21 -12.53
C GLY A 53 -26.31 -9.46 -11.78
N SER A 54 -25.79 -9.28 -10.56
CA SER A 54 -25.55 -10.40 -9.65
C SER A 54 -26.80 -11.29 -9.56
N THR A 55 -26.61 -12.59 -9.39
CA THR A 55 -27.74 -13.53 -9.28
C THR A 55 -28.62 -13.08 -8.12
N GLN A 56 -29.94 -12.96 -8.32
CA GLN A 56 -30.82 -12.64 -7.21
C GLN A 56 -30.68 -13.68 -6.11
N VAL A 57 -30.15 -13.23 -4.97
CA VAL A 57 -30.12 -14.01 -3.73
C VAL A 57 -31.44 -13.87 -3.00
N GLN A 58 -31.78 -14.88 -2.20
CA GLN A 58 -32.94 -14.79 -1.33
C GLN A 58 -32.77 -13.64 -0.33
N PRO A 59 -33.83 -12.91 0.04
CA PRO A 59 -33.75 -11.88 1.05
C PRO A 59 -33.19 -12.42 2.36
N PHE A 60 -32.22 -11.72 2.94
CA PHE A 60 -31.66 -12.08 4.24
C PHE A 60 -32.54 -11.51 5.35
N THR A 61 -33.00 -12.38 6.26
CA THR A 61 -33.99 -12.02 7.29
C THR A 61 -33.41 -11.96 8.72
N GLY A 62 -32.11 -12.21 8.87
CA GLY A 62 -31.42 -12.18 10.17
C GLY A 62 -30.83 -10.80 10.53
N PRO A 63 -30.30 -10.64 11.76
CA PRO A 63 -29.43 -9.52 12.09
C PRO A 63 -28.10 -9.64 11.34
N ASP A 64 -27.34 -8.54 11.28
CA ASP A 64 -25.97 -8.57 10.75
C ASP A 64 -25.13 -9.64 11.49
N PRO A 65 -24.58 -10.65 10.78
CA PRO A 65 -23.81 -11.74 11.41
C PRO A 65 -22.58 -11.28 12.21
N ASN A 66 -22.04 -10.09 11.91
CA ASN A 66 -20.82 -9.57 12.53
C ASN A 66 -21.08 -8.46 13.56
N LEU A 67 -22.34 -8.14 13.86
CA LEU A 67 -22.72 -6.97 14.69
C LEU A 67 -21.99 -6.86 16.03
N LEU A 68 -21.71 -8.00 16.69
CA LEU A 68 -21.10 -8.07 18.01
C LEU A 68 -19.62 -8.50 17.97
N LEU A 69 -19.05 -8.67 16.77
CA LEU A 69 -17.70 -9.16 16.59
C LEU A 69 -16.70 -8.01 16.55
N ASN A 70 -15.50 -8.26 17.08
CA ASN A 70 -14.37 -7.38 16.87
C ASN A 70 -13.78 -7.59 15.46
N VAL A 71 -14.44 -7.00 14.46
CA VAL A 71 -14.06 -7.17 13.04
C VAL A 71 -12.64 -6.71 12.76
N ARG A 72 -12.15 -5.66 13.44
CA ARG A 72 -10.76 -5.16 13.28
C ARG A 72 -9.74 -6.21 13.73
N GLU A 73 -9.97 -6.85 14.87
CA GLU A 73 -9.09 -7.93 15.35
C GLU A 73 -9.13 -9.15 14.43
N ARG A 74 -10.31 -9.50 13.89
CA ARG A 74 -10.44 -10.59 12.92
C ARG A 74 -9.67 -10.30 11.64
N ALA A 75 -9.80 -9.08 11.11
CA ALA A 75 -9.08 -8.64 9.93
C ALA A 75 -7.56 -8.68 10.14
N ALA A 76 -7.07 -8.24 11.31
CA ALA A 76 -5.65 -8.32 11.66
C ALA A 76 -5.11 -9.76 11.73
N LYS A 77 -5.97 -10.73 12.02
CA LYS A 77 -5.66 -12.18 12.11
C LYS A 77 -5.96 -12.95 10.82
N ALA A 78 -6.47 -12.31 9.77
CA ALA A 78 -6.83 -12.99 8.55
C ALA A 78 -5.60 -13.58 7.84
N ASP A 79 -5.58 -14.91 7.66
CA ASP A 79 -4.48 -15.63 6.99
C ASP A 79 -4.73 -15.92 5.51
N SER A 80 -5.85 -15.46 4.97
CA SER A 80 -6.16 -15.44 3.53
C SER A 80 -7.27 -14.44 3.30
N TYR A 81 -7.37 -13.94 2.08
CA TYR A 81 -8.47 -13.09 1.67
C TYR A 81 -8.88 -13.43 0.24
N ALA A 82 -10.06 -12.96 -0.15
CA ALA A 82 -10.51 -12.93 -1.54
C ALA A 82 -10.93 -11.51 -1.91
N ILE A 83 -10.77 -11.16 -3.19
CA ILE A 83 -11.23 -9.90 -3.76
C ILE A 83 -11.95 -10.17 -5.07
N THR A 84 -13.08 -9.49 -5.29
CA THR A 84 -13.76 -9.50 -6.59
C THR A 84 -14.54 -8.22 -6.84
N TYR A 85 -14.48 -7.71 -8.07
CA TYR A 85 -15.20 -6.54 -8.55
C TYR A 85 -16.42 -6.91 -9.40
N GLY A 86 -16.57 -8.19 -9.76
CA GLY A 86 -17.61 -8.68 -10.64
C GLY A 86 -18.95 -8.93 -9.96
N ALA A 87 -19.95 -9.21 -10.79
CA ALA A 87 -21.24 -9.72 -10.34
C ALA A 87 -21.06 -11.11 -9.70
N LEU A 88 -21.81 -11.38 -8.63
CA LEU A 88 -21.70 -12.64 -7.88
C LEU A 88 -22.79 -13.64 -8.28
N THR A 89 -22.37 -14.87 -8.51
CA THR A 89 -23.23 -16.04 -8.55
C THR A 89 -23.35 -16.67 -7.15
N LYS A 90 -24.25 -17.65 -7.00
CA LYS A 90 -24.34 -18.44 -5.77
C LYS A 90 -23.03 -19.18 -5.46
N ALA A 91 -22.36 -19.72 -6.47
CA ALA A 91 -21.10 -20.44 -6.30
C ALA A 91 -19.97 -19.50 -5.84
N ASP A 92 -19.96 -18.25 -6.32
CA ASP A 92 -19.02 -17.23 -5.86
C ASP A 92 -19.23 -16.92 -4.39
N ILE A 93 -20.49 -16.68 -3.96
CA ILE A 93 -20.82 -16.45 -2.55
C ILE A 93 -20.39 -17.65 -1.69
N ASP A 94 -20.66 -18.87 -2.12
CA ASP A 94 -20.26 -20.08 -1.39
C ASP A 94 -18.73 -20.21 -1.28
N THR A 95 -17.98 -19.79 -2.29
CA THR A 95 -16.51 -19.71 -2.23
C THR A 95 -16.05 -18.63 -1.26
N LEU A 96 -16.62 -17.41 -1.36
CA LEU A 96 -16.29 -16.25 -0.53
C LEU A 96 -16.56 -16.50 0.96
N LYS A 97 -17.62 -17.23 1.29
CA LYS A 97 -17.95 -17.68 2.66
C LYS A 97 -16.81 -18.43 3.35
N THR A 98 -15.89 -19.03 2.59
CA THR A 98 -14.79 -19.80 3.14
C THR A 98 -13.57 -18.94 3.52
N TYR A 99 -13.58 -17.65 3.22
CA TYR A 99 -12.47 -16.74 3.51
C TYR A 99 -12.73 -15.92 4.77
N PRO A 100 -11.71 -15.69 5.62
CA PRO A 100 -11.89 -14.85 6.81
C PRO A 100 -12.00 -13.35 6.46
N LEU A 101 -11.53 -12.93 5.27
CA LEU A 101 -11.60 -11.56 4.78
C LEU A 101 -12.00 -11.56 3.30
N VAL A 102 -12.98 -10.75 2.94
CA VAL A 102 -13.51 -10.62 1.58
C VAL A 102 -13.60 -9.14 1.21
N ILE A 103 -13.14 -8.78 0.01
CA ILE A 103 -13.27 -7.44 -0.56
C ILE A 103 -14.18 -7.54 -1.79
N VAL A 104 -15.19 -6.67 -1.86
CA VAL A 104 -16.14 -6.63 -2.98
C VAL A 104 -16.30 -5.23 -3.55
N HIS A 105 -16.69 -5.12 -4.83
CA HIS A 105 -17.04 -3.84 -5.46
C HIS A 105 -18.56 -3.69 -5.64
N PRO A 106 -19.26 -2.95 -4.77
CA PRO A 106 -20.73 -2.97 -4.79
C PRO A 106 -21.38 -2.36 -6.03
N TYR A 107 -20.71 -1.39 -6.68
CA TYR A 107 -21.23 -0.75 -7.89
C TYR A 107 -21.07 -1.67 -9.11
N ASN A 108 -19.85 -2.02 -9.50
CA ASN A 108 -19.54 -2.93 -10.61
C ASN A 108 -20.23 -4.30 -10.47
N GLY A 109 -20.23 -4.88 -9.26
CA GLY A 109 -20.90 -6.15 -9.02
C GLY A 109 -22.42 -6.04 -8.89
N ASN A 110 -22.99 -4.83 -8.88
CA ASN A 110 -24.39 -4.52 -8.58
C ASN A 110 -24.90 -5.19 -7.28
N LEU A 111 -24.08 -5.17 -6.24
CA LEU A 111 -24.33 -5.93 -5.02
C LEU A 111 -25.39 -5.26 -4.14
N THR A 112 -26.17 -6.08 -3.46
CA THR A 112 -27.20 -5.67 -2.49
C THR A 112 -26.78 -6.02 -1.06
N ARG A 113 -27.51 -5.50 -0.06
CA ARG A 113 -27.34 -5.91 1.34
C ARG A 113 -27.39 -7.42 1.52
N ASP A 114 -28.30 -8.11 0.83
CA ASP A 114 -28.44 -9.55 0.95
C ASP A 114 -27.16 -10.29 0.54
N HIS A 115 -26.49 -9.86 -0.54
CA HIS A 115 -25.20 -10.44 -0.93
C HIS A 115 -24.16 -10.34 0.18
N ILE A 116 -24.04 -9.15 0.80
CA ILE A 116 -23.09 -8.90 1.89
C ILE A 116 -23.45 -9.77 3.10
N MET A 117 -24.72 -9.80 3.53
CA MET A 117 -25.14 -10.58 4.69
C MET A 117 -24.98 -12.09 4.46
N TRP A 118 -25.26 -12.58 3.26
CA TRP A 118 -25.01 -13.97 2.92
C TRP A 118 -23.54 -14.32 3.02
N ILE A 119 -22.62 -13.50 2.51
CA ILE A 119 -21.18 -13.75 2.68
C ILE A 119 -20.82 -13.77 4.16
N LYS A 120 -21.23 -12.76 4.93
CA LYS A 120 -20.91 -12.60 6.36
C LYS A 120 -21.41 -13.74 7.25
N GLN A 121 -22.41 -14.48 6.80
CA GLN A 121 -22.95 -15.63 7.54
C GLN A 121 -21.98 -16.83 7.59
N GLY A 122 -20.90 -16.82 6.79
CA GLY A 122 -19.95 -17.93 6.76
C GLY A 122 -20.54 -19.21 6.18
N VAL A 123 -19.82 -20.32 6.37
CA VAL A 123 -20.21 -21.64 5.87
C VAL A 123 -21.27 -22.24 6.78
N ASP A 124 -21.03 -22.20 8.09
CA ASP A 124 -21.98 -22.59 9.13
C ASP A 124 -22.67 -21.34 9.71
N PRO A 125 -23.96 -21.12 9.43
CA PRO A 125 -24.69 -19.94 9.90
C PRO A 125 -24.84 -19.85 11.43
N THR A 126 -24.45 -20.88 12.17
CA THR A 126 -24.50 -20.94 13.64
C THR A 126 -23.13 -20.74 14.29
N ASP A 127 -22.04 -20.79 13.53
CA ASP A 127 -20.69 -20.60 14.04
C ASP A 127 -20.13 -19.24 13.65
N SER A 128 -20.29 -18.26 14.53
CA SER A 128 -19.72 -16.93 14.28
C SER A 128 -18.20 -16.93 14.05
N ASN A 129 -17.44 -17.98 14.40
CA ASN A 129 -16.00 -18.03 14.17
C ASN A 129 -15.61 -18.13 12.70
N ASP A 130 -16.49 -18.65 11.84
CA ASP A 130 -16.23 -18.76 10.40
C ASP A 130 -16.74 -17.58 9.58
N ASN A 131 -17.51 -16.67 10.21
CA ASN A 131 -18.03 -15.46 9.57
C ASN A 131 -16.91 -14.62 8.92
N PRO A 132 -16.96 -14.42 7.59
CA PRO A 132 -16.07 -13.50 6.87
C PRO A 132 -16.27 -12.06 7.32
N VAL A 133 -15.18 -11.32 7.37
CA VAL A 133 -15.20 -9.86 7.38
C VAL A 133 -15.33 -9.37 5.94
N VAL A 134 -16.30 -8.49 5.66
CA VAL A 134 -16.56 -7.99 4.29
C VAL A 134 -16.25 -6.50 4.16
N LEU A 135 -15.31 -6.16 3.27
CA LEU A 135 -14.94 -4.79 2.93
C LEU A 135 -15.53 -4.40 1.57
N CYS A 136 -15.96 -3.14 1.45
CA CYS A 136 -16.53 -2.61 0.22
C CYS A 136 -15.60 -1.58 -0.42
N TYR A 137 -15.33 -1.73 -1.71
CA TYR A 137 -14.53 -0.82 -2.52
C TYR A 137 -15.14 0.58 -2.57
N ILE A 138 -14.28 1.59 -2.50
CA ILE A 138 -14.59 2.98 -2.84
C ILE A 138 -13.33 3.71 -3.33
N SER A 139 -13.45 4.45 -4.43
CA SER A 139 -12.41 5.36 -4.91
C SER A 139 -12.50 6.70 -4.18
N ILE A 140 -11.37 7.21 -3.69
CA ILE A 140 -11.32 8.48 -2.92
C ILE A 140 -10.39 9.54 -3.53
N GLY A 141 -9.55 9.17 -4.48
CA GLY A 141 -8.67 10.06 -5.25
C GLY A 141 -9.12 10.29 -6.69
N GLU A 142 -10.19 9.62 -7.12
CA GLU A 142 -10.86 9.86 -8.40
C GLU A 142 -12.38 9.91 -8.25
N ASP A 143 -13.02 10.79 -9.00
CA ASP A 143 -14.48 10.88 -9.03
C ASP A 143 -15.07 9.98 -10.13
N LEU A 144 -15.40 8.74 -9.77
CA LEU A 144 -15.94 7.76 -10.71
C LEU A 144 -17.23 8.22 -11.41
N ARG A 145 -18.00 9.13 -10.80
CA ARG A 145 -19.22 9.71 -11.40
C ARG A 145 -18.95 10.45 -12.72
N THR A 146 -17.69 10.83 -12.94
CA THR A 146 -17.24 11.58 -14.13
C THR A 146 -16.85 10.70 -15.30
N PHE A 147 -16.94 9.37 -15.16
CA PHE A 147 -16.54 8.44 -16.21
C PHE A 147 -17.14 8.80 -17.59
N GLN A 148 -16.26 9.01 -18.57
CA GLN A 148 -16.57 9.40 -19.95
C GLN A 148 -17.35 10.72 -20.11
N LEU A 149 -17.47 11.54 -19.06
CA LEU A 149 -18.08 12.86 -19.19
C LEU A 149 -17.09 13.85 -19.81
N THR A 150 -17.55 14.55 -20.83
CA THR A 150 -16.85 15.71 -21.38
C THR A 150 -16.90 16.88 -20.40
N ASP A 151 -15.95 17.81 -20.50
CA ASP A 151 -15.91 19.02 -19.67
C ASP A 151 -17.21 19.83 -19.76
N ALA A 152 -17.82 19.89 -20.96
CA ALA A 152 -19.08 20.58 -21.18
C ALA A 152 -20.26 19.90 -20.46
N GLN A 153 -20.30 18.56 -20.46
CA GLN A 153 -21.31 17.81 -19.69
C GLN A 153 -21.11 18.00 -18.20
N MET A 154 -19.87 17.97 -17.72
CA MET A 154 -19.56 18.22 -16.31
C MET A 154 -20.01 19.63 -15.88
N ARG A 155 -19.75 20.66 -16.70
CA ARG A 155 -20.19 22.04 -16.43
C ARG A 155 -21.70 22.23 -16.44
N ALA A 156 -22.44 21.35 -17.11
CA ALA A 156 -23.89 21.38 -17.16
C ALA A 156 -24.55 20.62 -15.99
N ASP A 157 -23.77 19.86 -15.21
CA ASP A 157 -24.27 19.03 -14.12
C ASP A 157 -23.87 19.63 -12.75
N PRO A 158 -24.85 20.04 -11.93
CA PRO A 158 -24.60 20.64 -10.61
C PRO A 158 -23.75 19.80 -9.66
N ARG A 159 -23.70 18.47 -9.86
CA ARG A 159 -22.87 17.56 -9.06
C ARG A 159 -21.37 17.89 -9.19
N PHE A 160 -20.95 18.37 -10.35
CA PHE A 160 -19.55 18.59 -10.70
C PHE A 160 -19.16 20.07 -10.77
N THR A 161 -20.13 20.98 -10.83
CA THR A 161 -19.85 22.42 -10.71
C THR A 161 -19.61 22.84 -9.27
N GLY A 162 -20.26 22.20 -8.29
CA GLY A 162 -20.09 22.50 -6.87
C GLY A 162 -20.22 23.99 -6.56
N ASP A 163 -19.20 24.57 -5.93
CA ASP A 163 -19.12 26.00 -5.62
C ASP A 163 -18.53 26.87 -6.75
N GLY A 164 -18.13 26.26 -7.86
CA GLY A 164 -17.57 26.91 -9.05
C GLY A 164 -16.15 27.46 -8.88
N SER A 165 -15.52 27.28 -7.72
CA SER A 165 -14.19 27.82 -7.45
C SER A 165 -13.05 26.99 -8.04
N GLY A 166 -13.33 25.72 -8.34
CA GLY A 166 -12.36 24.76 -8.84
C GLY A 166 -12.22 24.70 -10.37
N PRO A 167 -11.29 23.88 -10.88
CA PRO A 167 -10.36 23.03 -10.10
C PRO A 167 -9.34 23.86 -9.30
N SER A 168 -8.64 23.23 -8.38
CA SER A 168 -7.60 23.82 -7.55
C SER A 168 -6.22 23.34 -7.99
N ILE A 169 -5.20 24.15 -7.73
CA ILE A 169 -3.79 23.81 -7.98
C ILE A 169 -2.98 23.86 -6.69
N ASP A 170 -1.78 23.30 -6.74
CA ASP A 170 -0.82 23.27 -5.65
C ASP A 170 -0.69 24.66 -5.00
N PRO A 171 -1.07 24.81 -3.72
CA PRO A 171 -0.96 26.07 -3.01
C PRO A 171 0.48 26.39 -2.61
N ARG A 172 1.40 25.44 -2.77
CA ARG A 172 2.80 25.62 -2.44
C ARG A 172 3.47 26.51 -3.48
N GLY A 173 4.38 27.35 -3.02
CA GLY A 173 5.26 28.09 -3.90
C GLY A 173 6.27 27.18 -4.61
N PRO A 174 6.87 27.62 -5.72
CA PRO A 174 7.88 26.85 -6.44
C PRO A 174 9.01 26.36 -5.51
N GLY A 175 9.33 25.07 -5.58
CA GLY A 175 10.46 24.46 -4.87
C GLY A 175 10.19 24.02 -3.43
N GLU A 176 8.99 24.28 -2.89
CA GLU A 176 8.59 23.73 -1.60
C GLU A 176 8.31 22.22 -1.73
N ARG A 177 8.88 21.42 -0.82
CA ARG A 177 8.79 19.95 -0.84
C ARG A 177 8.04 19.38 0.35
N SER A 178 7.85 20.15 1.41
CA SER A 178 7.02 19.75 2.54
C SER A 178 5.59 19.50 2.05
N LEU A 179 4.98 18.46 2.62
CA LEU A 179 3.58 18.09 2.36
C LEU A 179 2.69 18.37 3.58
N ASP A 180 3.26 18.85 4.68
CA ASP A 180 2.49 19.33 5.84
C ASP A 180 1.97 20.76 5.57
N ILE A 181 1.03 20.86 4.63
CA ILE A 181 0.43 22.12 4.20
C ILE A 181 -0.80 22.49 5.07
N GLN A 182 -1.00 23.78 5.30
CA GLN A 182 -2.19 24.28 6.03
C GLN A 182 -3.39 24.49 5.11
N ASP A 183 -3.16 24.96 3.88
CA ASP A 183 -4.22 25.20 2.91
C ASP A 183 -4.54 23.91 2.13
N LEU A 184 -5.36 23.06 2.74
CA LEU A 184 -5.75 21.78 2.15
C LEU A 184 -6.73 21.92 0.97
N LYS A 185 -7.26 23.12 0.67
CA LYS A 185 -8.16 23.30 -0.48
C LYS A 185 -7.38 23.56 -1.78
N GLY A 186 -6.18 24.09 -1.67
CA GLY A 186 -5.39 24.51 -2.82
C GLY A 186 -5.79 25.90 -3.33
N THR A 187 -5.04 26.38 -4.32
CA THR A 187 -5.33 27.68 -4.95
C THR A 187 -6.44 27.53 -5.98
N PRO A 188 -7.56 28.26 -5.87
CA PRO A 188 -8.67 28.15 -6.81
C PRO A 188 -8.30 28.71 -8.18
N THR A 189 -8.71 28.02 -9.24
CA THR A 189 -8.58 28.51 -10.63
C THR A 189 -9.81 29.26 -11.14
N TYR A 190 -10.94 29.16 -10.44
CA TYR A 190 -12.25 29.68 -10.86
C TYR A 190 -12.69 29.15 -12.22
N GLY A 191 -12.33 27.90 -12.51
CA GLY A 191 -12.69 27.21 -13.72
C GLY A 191 -14.17 26.83 -13.83
N GLY A 192 -15.00 27.04 -12.80
CA GLY A 192 -16.44 26.71 -12.82
C GLY A 192 -16.75 25.26 -12.46
N PHE A 193 -15.80 24.55 -11.84
CA PHE A 193 -15.97 23.20 -11.30
C PHE A 193 -15.94 23.23 -9.76
N ALA A 194 -16.26 22.11 -9.12
CA ALA A 194 -16.14 21.99 -7.68
C ALA A 194 -14.69 22.15 -7.22
N SER A 195 -14.49 22.79 -6.07
CA SER A 195 -13.17 23.08 -5.47
C SER A 195 -12.25 21.87 -5.29
N TYR A 196 -12.84 20.67 -5.18
CA TYR A 196 -12.11 19.43 -4.93
C TYR A 196 -11.48 18.80 -6.18
N TYR A 197 -11.75 19.30 -7.39
CA TYR A 197 -11.00 18.83 -8.56
C TYR A 197 -9.61 19.48 -8.61
N VAL A 198 -8.64 18.81 -9.21
CA VAL A 198 -7.25 19.30 -9.35
C VAL A 198 -6.93 19.68 -10.81
N ASN A 199 -6.01 20.62 -11.02
CA ASN A 199 -5.52 21.02 -12.36
C ASN A 199 -4.00 21.33 -12.38
N ASP A 200 -3.23 20.52 -11.68
CA ASP A 200 -1.78 20.67 -11.57
C ASP A 200 -1.06 20.32 -12.86
N ASN A 201 -1.63 19.43 -13.68
CA ASN A 201 -1.01 19.03 -14.94
C ASN A 201 -0.86 20.24 -15.89
N ALA A 202 -1.83 21.15 -15.94
CA ALA A 202 -1.73 22.37 -16.76
C ALA A 202 -0.61 23.33 -16.33
N ILE A 203 -0.17 23.27 -15.07
CA ILE A 203 0.96 24.07 -14.56
C ILE A 203 2.29 23.45 -14.99
N ARG A 204 2.37 22.11 -15.01
CA ARG A 204 3.62 21.38 -15.24
C ARG A 204 3.86 21.01 -16.71
N CYS A 205 2.79 20.72 -17.45
CA CYS A 205 2.84 20.11 -18.78
C CYS A 205 2.31 21.07 -19.85
N PRO A 206 3.19 21.58 -20.73
CA PRO A 206 2.77 22.44 -21.83
C PRO A 206 1.77 21.72 -22.74
N GLY A 207 0.57 22.29 -22.88
CA GLY A 207 -0.49 21.76 -23.74
C GLY A 207 -1.69 21.19 -23.00
N ASP A 208 -1.56 20.95 -21.68
CA ASP A 208 -2.68 20.49 -20.87
C ASP A 208 -3.71 21.60 -20.63
N PRO A 209 -5.02 21.27 -20.58
CA PRO A 209 -6.08 22.28 -20.48
C PRO A 209 -6.07 23.04 -19.15
N VAL A 210 -5.99 24.36 -19.25
CA VAL A 210 -6.04 25.27 -18.09
C VAL A 210 -7.48 25.42 -17.59
N ASN A 211 -7.65 25.44 -16.26
CA ASN A 211 -8.93 25.58 -15.55
C ASN A 211 -9.92 24.43 -15.81
N VAL A 212 -9.42 23.23 -16.10
CA VAL A 212 -10.20 22.01 -16.34
C VAL A 212 -9.66 20.89 -15.45
N PRO A 213 -10.52 20.08 -14.80
CA PRO A 213 -10.05 18.97 -13.97
C PRO A 213 -9.12 18.01 -14.72
N ASP A 214 -7.98 17.71 -14.10
CA ASP A 214 -7.05 16.70 -14.59
C ASP A 214 -7.75 15.34 -14.67
N GLN A 215 -7.42 14.57 -15.70
CA GLN A 215 -8.09 13.32 -16.01
C GLN A 215 -7.11 12.15 -15.96
N ASN A 216 -7.56 11.04 -15.38
CA ASN A 216 -6.92 9.76 -15.60
C ASN A 216 -7.20 9.30 -17.03
N GLY A 217 -6.18 9.22 -17.89
CA GLY A 217 -6.38 8.78 -19.29
C GLY A 217 -6.67 7.28 -19.42
N ASN A 218 -6.35 6.46 -18.42
CA ASN A 218 -6.66 5.03 -18.42
C ASN A 218 -8.10 4.77 -17.95
N PHE A 219 -8.54 5.48 -16.91
CA PHE A 219 -9.85 5.29 -16.29
C PHE A 219 -10.92 6.35 -16.66
N LEU A 220 -10.54 7.33 -17.48
CA LEU A 220 -11.44 8.38 -18.02
C LEU A 220 -12.29 9.09 -16.95
N THR A 221 -11.74 9.22 -15.76
CA THR A 221 -12.28 9.85 -14.55
C THR A 221 -11.44 11.06 -14.17
N ARG A 222 -11.98 11.97 -13.36
CA ARG A 222 -11.25 13.15 -12.88
C ARG A 222 -10.58 12.91 -11.54
N PHE A 223 -9.35 13.37 -11.42
CA PHE A 223 -8.62 13.38 -10.17
C PHE A 223 -9.22 14.40 -9.20
N VAL A 224 -9.14 14.09 -7.91
CA VAL A 224 -9.66 14.94 -6.84
C VAL A 224 -8.64 15.13 -5.72
N ASN A 225 -8.71 16.29 -5.08
CA ASN A 225 -8.05 16.59 -3.83
C ASN A 225 -8.88 16.02 -2.67
N ALA A 226 -8.42 14.90 -2.11
CA ALA A 226 -9.09 14.27 -0.97
C ALA A 226 -9.08 15.12 0.32
N GLY A 227 -8.22 16.14 0.39
CA GLY A 227 -8.15 17.09 1.51
C GLY A 227 -9.28 18.11 1.54
N ASP A 228 -10.01 18.30 0.43
CA ASP A 228 -11.14 19.22 0.41
C ASP A 228 -12.30 18.66 1.25
N PRO A 229 -12.79 19.39 2.28
CA PRO A 229 -13.94 18.95 3.08
C PRO A 229 -15.21 18.67 2.29
N LEU A 230 -15.42 19.35 1.15
CA LEU A 230 -16.57 19.12 0.27
C LEU A 230 -16.46 17.75 -0.42
N TRP A 231 -15.26 17.28 -0.72
CA TRP A 231 -15.09 15.94 -1.29
C TRP A 231 -15.46 14.85 -0.28
N TYR A 232 -14.93 14.92 0.95
CA TYR A 232 -15.32 13.98 2.00
C TYR A 232 -16.85 13.97 2.22
N SER A 233 -17.46 15.15 2.28
CA SER A 233 -18.91 15.28 2.43
C SER A 233 -19.66 14.65 1.25
N THR A 234 -19.17 14.85 0.03
CA THR A 234 -19.71 14.25 -1.19
C THR A 234 -19.64 12.73 -1.10
N VAL A 235 -18.44 12.17 -0.95
CA VAL A 235 -18.19 10.73 -0.90
C VAL A 235 -18.96 10.04 0.24
N LYS A 236 -19.11 10.73 1.38
CA LYS A 236 -19.87 10.21 2.52
C LYS A 236 -21.36 10.03 2.21
N GLU A 237 -21.96 10.97 1.48
CA GLU A 237 -23.41 11.07 1.30
C GLU A 237 -23.91 10.51 -0.05
N MET A 238 -23.03 10.15 -1.00
CA MET A 238 -23.43 9.53 -2.27
C MET A 238 -24.36 8.34 -2.05
N ARG A 239 -25.35 8.21 -2.94
CA ARG A 239 -26.23 7.05 -3.02
C ARG A 239 -26.04 6.39 -4.36
N MET A 240 -25.99 5.06 -4.38
CA MET A 240 -25.80 4.36 -5.64
C MET A 240 -26.96 4.66 -6.59
N ASP A 241 -26.64 5.06 -7.81
CA ASP A 241 -27.58 5.25 -8.90
C ASP A 241 -26.90 4.94 -10.23
N VAL A 242 -27.27 3.80 -10.80
CA VAL A 242 -26.74 3.31 -12.07
C VAL A 242 -27.09 4.23 -13.24
N ASN A 243 -28.19 4.99 -13.17
CA ASN A 243 -28.61 5.86 -14.27
C ASN A 243 -27.73 7.11 -14.38
N THR A 244 -27.17 7.54 -13.26
CA THR A 244 -26.30 8.73 -13.18
C THR A 244 -24.83 8.37 -12.97
N HIS A 245 -24.50 7.08 -13.14
CA HIS A 245 -23.19 6.49 -12.88
C HIS A 245 -22.63 6.83 -11.49
N THR A 246 -23.49 6.83 -10.46
CA THR A 246 -23.10 7.18 -9.10
C THR A 246 -22.83 5.92 -8.27
N PRO A 247 -21.59 5.71 -7.77
CA PRO A 247 -21.31 4.62 -6.84
C PRO A 247 -21.88 4.90 -5.44
N PRO A 248 -22.04 3.87 -4.57
CA PRO A 248 -22.48 4.09 -3.20
C PRO A 248 -21.42 4.83 -2.38
N GLY A 249 -21.88 5.78 -1.55
CA GLY A 249 -21.03 6.51 -0.61
C GLY A 249 -20.82 5.81 0.72
N LEU A 250 -19.94 6.36 1.57
CA LEU A 250 -19.52 5.73 2.84
C LEU A 250 -20.70 5.36 3.75
N ARG A 251 -21.71 6.22 3.86
CA ARG A 251 -22.89 5.90 4.69
C ARG A 251 -23.68 4.73 4.12
N GLU A 252 -23.89 4.67 2.81
CA GLU A 252 -24.60 3.56 2.18
C GLU A 252 -23.82 2.25 2.32
N LEU A 253 -22.48 2.31 2.22
CA LEU A 253 -21.59 1.15 2.40
C LEU A 253 -21.60 0.64 3.85
N LEU A 254 -21.41 1.52 4.83
CA LEU A 254 -21.03 1.16 6.20
C LEU A 254 -22.21 1.07 7.19
N THR A 255 -23.38 1.58 6.82
CA THR A 255 -24.58 1.58 7.66
C THR A 255 -25.68 0.69 7.07
N ASP A 256 -26.75 0.47 7.84
CA ASP A 256 -27.93 -0.28 7.43
C ASP A 256 -29.17 0.62 7.21
N ASN A 257 -29.03 1.94 7.43
CA ASN A 257 -30.15 2.88 7.49
C ASN A 257 -30.08 4.01 6.46
N TYR A 258 -29.14 3.96 5.52
CA TYR A 258 -28.95 4.97 4.48
C TYR A 258 -28.79 4.34 3.10
N GLY A 259 -29.51 4.86 2.10
CA GLY A 259 -29.50 4.30 0.75
C GLY A 259 -29.96 2.83 0.76
N ARG A 260 -29.17 1.94 0.15
CA ARG A 260 -29.37 0.48 0.22
C ARG A 260 -28.89 -0.16 1.52
N GLY A 261 -28.15 0.58 2.36
CA GLY A 261 -27.67 0.12 3.67
C GLY A 261 -26.92 -1.21 3.62
N LEU A 262 -25.78 -1.26 2.90
CA LEU A 262 -25.10 -2.53 2.60
C LEU A 262 -24.55 -3.23 3.84
N GLY A 263 -24.17 -2.49 4.89
CA GLY A 263 -23.69 -3.07 6.15
C GLY A 263 -22.31 -3.75 6.04
N CYS A 264 -21.40 -3.22 5.22
CA CYS A 264 -20.03 -3.71 5.13
C CYS A 264 -19.29 -3.49 6.46
N ASP A 265 -18.33 -4.35 6.78
CA ASP A 265 -17.51 -4.28 8.01
C ASP A 265 -16.39 -3.24 7.90
N GLY A 266 -16.11 -2.76 6.70
CA GLY A 266 -15.16 -1.71 6.41
C GLY A 266 -15.12 -1.33 4.94
N VAL A 267 -14.11 -0.55 4.57
CA VAL A 267 -13.90 -0.07 3.21
C VAL A 267 -12.49 -0.38 2.71
N PHE A 268 -12.42 -0.65 1.41
CA PHE A 268 -11.20 -0.68 0.61
C PHE A 268 -11.10 0.68 -0.10
N LEU A 269 -10.15 1.51 0.30
CA LEU A 269 -9.92 2.85 -0.22
C LEU A 269 -8.94 2.77 -1.39
N ASP A 270 -9.42 3.10 -2.58
CA ASP A 270 -8.62 3.07 -3.80
C ASP A 270 -8.20 4.46 -4.27
N THR A 271 -7.29 4.51 -5.25
CA THR A 271 -6.78 5.73 -5.93
C THR A 271 -6.04 6.70 -5.00
N ILE A 272 -5.46 6.18 -3.92
CA ILE A 272 -4.61 6.96 -3.01
C ILE A 272 -3.35 7.47 -3.72
N ASP A 273 -2.93 6.80 -4.79
CA ASP A 273 -1.80 7.19 -5.64
C ASP A 273 -2.05 8.48 -6.44
N THR A 274 -3.26 9.07 -6.43
CA THR A 274 -3.46 10.44 -6.96
C THR A 274 -2.49 11.43 -6.29
N ALA A 275 -2.16 11.20 -5.01
CA ALA A 275 -1.17 11.98 -4.26
C ALA A 275 0.28 11.49 -4.42
N ALA A 276 0.60 10.63 -5.38
CA ALA A 276 1.96 10.13 -5.58
C ALA A 276 2.97 11.26 -5.82
N PRO A 277 4.26 11.03 -5.48
CA PRO A 277 5.32 11.98 -5.81
C PRO A 277 5.26 12.41 -7.26
N ASN A 278 5.32 13.72 -7.51
CA ASN A 278 5.19 14.28 -8.86
C ASN A 278 6.21 13.66 -9.84
N LYS A 279 7.38 13.26 -9.34
CA LYS A 279 8.44 12.61 -10.14
C LYS A 279 8.08 11.21 -10.68
N TYR A 280 7.00 10.58 -10.20
CA TYR A 280 6.62 9.21 -10.62
C TYR A 280 5.93 9.16 -11.97
N THR A 281 5.38 10.27 -12.45
CA THR A 281 4.81 10.38 -13.79
C THR A 281 5.43 11.52 -14.57
N ALA A 282 5.45 11.37 -15.89
CA ALA A 282 5.88 12.38 -16.86
C ALA A 282 4.68 12.87 -17.69
N CYS A 283 4.83 14.04 -18.33
CA CYS A 283 3.79 14.61 -19.20
C CYS A 283 3.41 13.72 -20.40
N SER A 284 4.24 12.72 -20.74
CA SER A 284 3.96 11.74 -21.79
C SER A 284 3.08 10.59 -21.34
N ASP A 285 2.88 10.41 -20.03
CA ASP A 285 2.19 9.27 -19.48
C ASP A 285 0.68 9.45 -19.62
N THR A 286 -0.03 8.40 -20.06
CA THR A 286 -1.49 8.42 -20.24
C THR A 286 -2.24 8.77 -18.96
N ASN A 287 -1.70 8.38 -17.80
CA ASN A 287 -2.25 8.62 -16.48
C ASN A 287 -1.37 9.59 -15.66
N HIS A 288 -0.90 10.66 -16.30
CA HIS A 288 -0.12 11.69 -15.63
C HIS A 288 -0.90 12.35 -14.47
N SER A 289 -0.26 12.44 -13.30
CA SER A 289 -0.73 13.20 -12.14
C SER A 289 0.41 14.05 -11.57
N SER A 290 0.10 15.30 -11.25
CA SER A 290 1.00 16.24 -10.57
C SER A 290 0.44 16.76 -9.23
N SER A 291 -0.37 15.94 -8.56
CA SER A 291 -1.15 16.35 -7.38
C SER A 291 -0.53 15.93 -6.03
N GLU A 292 0.80 15.78 -5.92
CA GLU A 292 1.45 15.26 -4.71
C GLU A 292 1.12 16.05 -3.43
N TRP A 293 0.85 17.36 -3.56
CA TRP A 293 0.50 18.25 -2.45
C TRP A 293 -0.77 17.83 -1.70
N THR A 294 -1.63 17.04 -2.35
CA THR A 294 -2.87 16.52 -1.76
C THR A 294 -2.61 15.41 -0.72
N ALA A 295 -1.38 14.93 -0.57
CA ALA A 295 -1.02 13.79 0.29
C ALA A 295 -1.51 13.92 1.75
N LYS A 296 -1.33 15.08 2.38
CA LYS A 296 -1.87 15.32 3.73
C LYS A 296 -3.39 15.20 3.75
N GLY A 297 -4.04 15.69 2.71
CA GLY A 297 -5.48 15.61 2.52
C GLY A 297 -6.01 14.17 2.52
N PHE A 298 -5.30 13.23 1.91
CA PHE A 298 -5.65 11.81 1.96
C PHE A 298 -5.59 11.25 3.38
N SER A 299 -4.52 11.53 4.14
CA SER A 299 -4.43 11.08 5.53
C SER A 299 -5.48 11.72 6.44
N ASP A 300 -5.81 13.00 6.21
CA ASP A 300 -6.89 13.69 6.92
C ASP A 300 -8.27 13.11 6.56
N PHE A 301 -8.50 12.73 5.30
CA PHE A 301 -9.71 12.02 4.85
C PHE A 301 -9.87 10.69 5.62
N ILE A 302 -8.80 9.89 5.68
CA ILE A 302 -8.79 8.60 6.39
C ILE A 302 -9.02 8.81 7.89
N GLY A 303 -8.42 9.85 8.48
CA GLY A 303 -8.65 10.25 9.87
C GLY A 303 -10.10 10.60 10.16
N ARG A 304 -10.76 11.36 9.27
CA ARG A 304 -12.19 11.68 9.38
C ARG A 304 -13.07 10.44 9.24
N LEU A 305 -12.75 9.56 8.30
CA LEU A 305 -13.41 8.27 8.13
C LEU A 305 -13.34 7.44 9.42
N ARG A 306 -12.15 7.34 10.03
CA ARG A 306 -11.96 6.65 11.32
C ARG A 306 -12.79 7.28 12.43
N ALA A 307 -12.87 8.61 12.49
CA ALA A 307 -13.65 9.30 13.52
C ALA A 307 -15.17 9.07 13.36
N ASP A 308 -15.67 9.10 12.12
CA ASP A 308 -17.08 8.87 11.81
C ASP A 308 -17.49 7.40 11.97
N PHE A 309 -16.57 6.47 11.70
CA PHE A 309 -16.82 5.02 11.70
C PHE A 309 -15.76 4.26 12.51
N PRO A 310 -15.67 4.46 13.84
CA PRO A 310 -14.54 4.01 14.66
C PRO A 310 -14.34 2.50 14.73
N THR A 311 -15.41 1.72 14.56
CA THR A 311 -15.39 0.25 14.62
C THR A 311 -15.14 -0.40 13.27
N LYS A 312 -15.19 0.35 12.17
CA LYS A 312 -15.06 -0.18 10.80
C LYS A 312 -13.61 -0.39 10.42
N ILE A 313 -13.36 -1.31 9.50
CA ILE A 313 -12.02 -1.56 8.98
C ILE A 313 -11.69 -0.55 7.88
N ILE A 314 -10.44 -0.09 7.87
CA ILE A 314 -9.92 0.75 6.79
C ILE A 314 -8.75 0.04 6.14
N LEU A 315 -8.92 -0.30 4.86
CA LEU A 315 -7.88 -0.83 4.01
C LEU A 315 -7.48 0.24 2.99
N GLN A 316 -6.19 0.54 2.90
CA GLN A 316 -5.62 1.47 1.93
C GLN A 316 -4.99 0.70 0.77
N ASN A 317 -5.42 0.96 -0.47
CA ASN A 317 -4.78 0.47 -1.67
C ASN A 317 -3.57 1.33 -2.04
N ARG A 318 -2.40 0.70 -2.17
CA ARG A 318 -1.13 1.34 -2.51
C ARG A 318 -0.85 2.55 -1.62
N GLY A 319 -0.53 3.72 -2.18
CA GLY A 319 0.03 4.84 -1.43
C GLY A 319 1.34 4.46 -0.73
N LEU A 320 2.11 3.53 -1.32
CA LEU A 320 3.23 2.88 -0.64
C LEU A 320 4.36 3.88 -0.29
N PHE A 321 4.42 5.00 -1.01
CA PHE A 321 5.31 6.13 -0.72
C PHE A 321 5.03 6.79 0.65
N PHE A 322 3.83 6.64 1.23
CA PHE A 322 3.57 7.07 2.62
C PHE A 322 4.35 6.25 3.67
N PHE A 323 4.96 5.13 3.27
CA PHE A 323 5.78 4.29 4.14
C PHE A 323 7.26 4.32 3.75
N ASP A 324 7.64 5.20 2.82
CA ASP A 324 9.02 5.39 2.39
C ASP A 324 9.60 6.69 3.01
N PRO A 325 10.51 6.61 3.97
CA PRO A 325 11.10 7.79 4.61
C PRO A 325 11.93 8.67 3.66
N ARG A 326 12.22 8.20 2.44
CA ARG A 326 12.89 8.97 1.39
C ARG A 326 11.99 10.03 0.77
N GLU A 327 10.68 9.85 0.88
CA GLU A 327 9.68 10.78 0.36
C GLU A 327 9.10 11.66 1.49
N PRO A 328 8.79 12.94 1.22
CA PRO A 328 8.14 13.80 2.21
C PRO A 328 6.77 13.26 2.67
N HIS A 329 6.14 12.40 1.86
CA HIS A 329 4.88 11.72 2.16
C HIS A 329 4.92 10.94 3.47
N TYR A 330 6.09 10.42 3.89
CA TYR A 330 6.22 9.70 5.15
C TYR A 330 5.75 10.52 6.36
N GLN A 331 5.92 11.85 6.33
CA GLN A 331 5.51 12.72 7.44
C GLN A 331 4.00 12.82 7.61
N VAL A 332 3.26 12.57 6.54
CA VAL A 332 1.80 12.65 6.49
C VAL A 332 1.22 11.27 6.23
N SER A 333 1.86 10.21 6.72
CA SER A 333 1.41 8.83 6.61
C SER A 333 0.12 8.56 7.39
N ALA A 334 -0.70 7.63 6.90
CA ALA A 334 -1.90 7.14 7.59
C ALA A 334 -1.64 5.96 8.56
N ARG A 335 -0.36 5.65 8.86
CA ARG A 335 0.03 4.66 9.87
C ARG A 335 -0.65 4.98 11.21
N GLY A 336 -1.14 3.96 11.91
CA GLY A 336 -1.92 4.12 13.14
C GLY A 336 -3.41 4.42 12.92
N ILE A 337 -3.84 4.71 11.69
CA ILE A 337 -5.25 4.96 11.34
C ILE A 337 -5.83 3.80 10.51
N ILE A 338 -5.06 3.30 9.55
CA ILE A 338 -5.43 2.14 8.72
C ILE A 338 -5.23 0.82 9.47
N ASP A 339 -6.02 -0.19 9.13
CA ASP A 339 -5.88 -1.55 9.66
C ASP A 339 -5.09 -2.46 8.71
N ILE A 340 -5.22 -2.19 7.40
CA ILE A 340 -4.65 -3.01 6.33
C ILE A 340 -4.04 -2.11 5.25
N GLY A 341 -2.83 -2.43 4.81
CA GLY A 341 -2.25 -1.93 3.57
C GLY A 341 -2.33 -2.98 2.46
N PHE A 342 -2.42 -2.54 1.21
CA PHE A 342 -2.58 -3.41 0.04
C PHE A 342 -1.57 -3.06 -1.06
N PHE A 343 -0.85 -4.07 -1.55
CA PHE A 343 0.17 -3.93 -2.58
C PHE A 343 -0.30 -4.55 -3.89
N GLU A 344 -0.53 -3.69 -4.88
CA GLU A 344 -0.92 -4.09 -6.23
C GLU A 344 0.09 -3.51 -7.23
N SER A 345 0.91 -4.29 -7.91
CA SER A 345 1.23 -5.72 -7.68
C SER A 345 2.62 -5.90 -7.11
N TYR A 346 2.82 -6.94 -6.28
CA TYR A 346 4.15 -7.24 -5.74
C TYR A 346 5.03 -8.00 -6.74
N TYR A 347 4.62 -9.20 -7.19
CA TYR A 347 5.38 -10.05 -8.11
C TYR A 347 4.73 -10.19 -9.49
N LEU A 348 3.50 -10.70 -9.60
CA LEU A 348 2.79 -10.78 -10.89
C LEU A 348 2.02 -9.49 -11.21
N ASP A 349 2.39 -8.84 -12.31
CA ASP A 349 1.76 -7.60 -12.78
C ASP A 349 0.45 -7.83 -13.52
N ASN A 350 -0.25 -6.78 -13.94
CA ASN A 350 -1.40 -6.85 -14.86
C ASN A 350 -1.02 -6.52 -16.33
N ASP A 351 0.27 -6.44 -16.65
CA ASP A 351 0.75 -6.24 -18.03
C ASP A 351 0.60 -7.53 -18.88
N SER A 352 -0.08 -7.47 -20.03
CA SER A 352 -0.24 -8.65 -20.90
C SER A 352 1.07 -9.12 -21.55
N GLN A 353 2.11 -8.29 -21.59
CA GLN A 353 3.39 -8.62 -22.25
C GLN A 353 4.39 -9.32 -21.34
N THR A 354 4.26 -9.16 -20.02
CA THR A 354 5.20 -9.70 -19.04
C THR A 354 4.47 -10.44 -17.92
N SER A 355 5.03 -11.57 -17.47
CA SER A 355 4.43 -12.34 -16.37
C SER A 355 4.84 -11.76 -15.02
N VAL A 356 6.15 -11.62 -14.80
CA VAL A 356 6.72 -10.98 -13.61
C VAL A 356 6.80 -9.48 -13.83
N SER A 357 6.42 -8.71 -12.82
CA SER A 357 6.49 -7.25 -12.86
C SER A 357 7.92 -6.78 -13.14
N PRO A 358 8.13 -5.86 -14.08
CA PRO A 358 9.45 -5.26 -14.31
C PRO A 358 9.96 -4.50 -13.08
N TYR A 359 9.07 -4.12 -12.17
CA TYR A 359 9.39 -3.45 -10.91
C TYR A 359 9.64 -4.41 -9.75
N PHE A 360 9.53 -5.73 -9.94
CA PHE A 360 9.70 -6.69 -8.85
C PHE A 360 11.02 -6.54 -8.07
N PRO A 361 12.18 -6.28 -8.71
CA PRO A 361 13.41 -6.02 -7.95
C PRO A 361 13.29 -4.79 -7.03
N ASP A 362 12.67 -3.70 -7.49
CA ASP A 362 12.42 -2.52 -6.66
C ASP A 362 11.40 -2.80 -5.55
N ASN A 363 10.31 -3.49 -5.89
CA ASN A 363 9.29 -3.93 -4.93
C ASN A 363 9.93 -4.76 -3.80
N LYS A 364 10.75 -5.75 -4.15
CA LYS A 364 11.38 -6.68 -3.21
C LYS A 364 12.52 -6.05 -2.42
N TYR A 365 13.38 -5.27 -3.07
CA TYR A 365 14.66 -4.83 -2.50
C TYR A 365 14.66 -3.40 -1.98
N ASN A 366 13.62 -2.62 -2.27
CA ASN A 366 13.46 -1.26 -1.80
C ASN A 366 12.14 -1.04 -1.05
N SER A 367 11.00 -1.29 -1.68
CA SER A 367 9.69 -0.89 -1.14
C SER A 367 9.23 -1.80 0.00
N MET A 368 9.25 -3.12 -0.20
CA MET A 368 8.84 -4.12 0.78
C MET A 368 9.51 -3.97 2.15
N PRO A 369 10.85 -3.83 2.30
CA PRO A 369 11.46 -3.76 3.63
C PRO A 369 11.05 -2.50 4.40
N LYS A 370 10.79 -1.39 3.70
CA LYS A 370 10.32 -0.13 4.32
C LYS A 370 8.86 -0.27 4.77
N ILE A 371 8.01 -0.86 3.92
CA ILE A 371 6.61 -1.15 4.25
C ILE A 371 6.54 -2.09 5.45
N MET A 372 7.32 -3.18 5.44
CA MET A 372 7.33 -4.15 6.54
C MET A 372 7.94 -3.59 7.82
N ALA A 373 8.83 -2.60 7.72
CA ALA A 373 9.29 -1.86 8.89
C ALA A 373 8.14 -1.09 9.56
N GLU A 374 7.22 -0.51 8.79
CA GLU A 374 6.07 0.20 9.32
C GLU A 374 4.94 -0.74 9.75
N ALA A 375 4.67 -1.81 8.98
CA ALA A 375 3.64 -2.80 9.27
C ALA A 375 3.88 -3.54 10.59
N ASN A 376 5.14 -3.82 10.94
CA ASN A 376 5.48 -4.57 12.15
C ASN A 376 5.44 -3.72 13.44
N ARG A 377 5.32 -2.39 13.35
CA ARG A 377 5.23 -1.50 14.52
C ARG A 377 3.96 -1.74 15.34
N PRO A 378 3.92 -1.37 16.64
CA PRO A 378 2.74 -1.56 17.48
C PRO A 378 1.45 -0.96 16.90
N ASP A 379 1.57 0.21 16.26
CA ASP A 379 0.51 0.95 15.55
C ASP A 379 0.48 0.66 14.03
N GLY A 380 1.16 -0.40 13.59
CA GLY A 380 1.23 -0.83 12.19
C GLY A 380 -0.05 -1.53 11.72
N PHE A 381 0.05 -2.14 10.54
CA PHE A 381 -1.08 -2.73 9.81
C PHE A 381 -0.73 -4.10 9.24
N LYS A 382 -1.74 -4.87 8.85
CA LYS A 382 -1.55 -6.10 8.07
C LYS A 382 -1.31 -5.74 6.60
N MET A 383 -0.42 -6.46 5.92
CA MET A 383 -0.24 -6.30 4.47
C MET A 383 -0.93 -7.40 3.67
N LEU A 384 -1.67 -6.98 2.66
CA LEU A 384 -2.17 -7.83 1.58
C LEU A 384 -1.42 -7.53 0.28
N SER A 385 -1.32 -8.51 -0.61
CA SER A 385 -0.82 -8.30 -1.98
C SER A 385 -1.72 -8.99 -3.00
N LEU A 386 -1.82 -8.42 -4.20
CA LEU A 386 -2.57 -8.95 -5.33
C LEU A 386 -1.64 -9.27 -6.49
N GLY A 387 -1.83 -10.44 -7.09
CA GLY A 387 -1.18 -10.86 -8.34
C GLY A 387 -2.22 -11.13 -9.43
N TYR A 388 -1.81 -11.04 -10.69
CA TYR A 388 -2.70 -11.29 -11.83
C TYR A 388 -2.21 -12.41 -12.73
N ALA A 389 -3.08 -13.37 -13.00
CA ALA A 389 -2.80 -14.51 -13.85
C ALA A 389 -2.93 -14.21 -15.36
N ASN A 390 -3.39 -13.02 -15.71
CA ASN A 390 -3.45 -12.48 -17.06
C ASN A 390 -3.28 -10.95 -17.00
N GLY A 391 -3.21 -10.28 -18.15
CA GLY A 391 -3.06 -8.84 -18.20
C GLY A 391 -4.20 -8.12 -18.89
N PHE A 392 -4.20 -6.79 -18.82
CA PHE A 392 -5.07 -5.97 -19.65
C PHE A 392 -4.72 -6.24 -21.12
N GLY A 393 -5.68 -6.75 -21.88
CA GLY A 393 -5.49 -7.19 -23.27
C GLY A 393 -5.40 -8.69 -23.50
N GLY A 394 -5.43 -9.51 -22.44
CA GLY A 394 -5.63 -10.95 -22.55
C GLY A 394 -4.57 -11.80 -21.83
N ALA A 395 -4.36 -13.01 -22.34
CA ALA A 395 -3.42 -13.97 -21.76
C ALA A 395 -1.98 -13.44 -21.78
N LYS A 396 -1.20 -13.79 -20.76
CA LYS A 396 0.24 -13.51 -20.65
C LYS A 396 1.07 -14.71 -21.11
N PRO A 397 2.33 -14.52 -21.56
CA PRO A 397 3.20 -15.62 -21.94
C PRO A 397 3.36 -16.68 -20.84
N GLY A 398 3.11 -17.95 -21.17
CA GLY A 398 3.38 -19.09 -20.29
C GLY A 398 2.43 -19.26 -19.10
N MET A 399 1.29 -18.57 -19.10
CA MET A 399 0.31 -18.62 -18.01
C MET A 399 -1.11 -18.72 -18.55
N ASP A 400 -1.93 -19.54 -17.91
CA ASP A 400 -3.35 -19.68 -18.21
C ASP A 400 -4.17 -19.34 -16.96
N VAL A 401 -5.08 -18.38 -17.07
CA VAL A 401 -5.97 -17.95 -15.97
C VAL A 401 -6.82 -19.12 -15.45
N GLN A 402 -7.10 -20.11 -16.31
CA GLN A 402 -7.83 -21.33 -15.95
C GLN A 402 -7.09 -22.20 -14.92
N THR A 403 -5.77 -22.03 -14.76
CA THR A 403 -5.02 -22.70 -13.68
C THR A 403 -5.51 -22.29 -12.29
N LEU A 404 -6.03 -21.07 -12.12
CA LEU A 404 -6.64 -20.64 -10.85
C LEU A 404 -7.89 -21.44 -10.48
N GLN A 405 -8.56 -22.04 -11.47
CA GLN A 405 -9.75 -22.87 -11.29
C GLN A 405 -9.44 -24.38 -11.31
N GLY A 406 -8.16 -24.76 -11.47
CA GLY A 406 -7.73 -26.14 -11.54
C GLY A 406 -8.05 -26.86 -12.86
N THR A 407 -8.47 -26.12 -13.90
CA THR A 407 -8.81 -26.66 -15.22
C THR A 407 -7.63 -26.65 -16.19
N SER A 408 -6.50 -26.05 -15.80
CA SER A 408 -5.24 -26.00 -16.53
C SER A 408 -4.04 -26.11 -15.57
N THR A 409 -2.87 -26.52 -16.06
CA THR A 409 -1.62 -26.53 -15.29
C THR A 409 -0.57 -25.54 -15.82
N ILE A 410 -0.91 -24.79 -16.88
CA ILE A 410 0.01 -23.85 -17.53
C ILE A 410 0.27 -22.65 -16.61
N GLY A 411 1.53 -22.45 -16.23
CA GLY A 411 1.94 -21.37 -15.35
C GLY A 411 1.80 -21.70 -13.85
N PHE A 412 1.52 -22.96 -13.47
CA PHE A 412 1.42 -23.35 -12.07
C PHE A 412 2.66 -22.96 -11.25
N ASP A 413 3.87 -23.24 -11.76
CA ASP A 413 5.12 -22.96 -11.03
C ASP A 413 5.32 -21.47 -10.73
N ILE A 414 5.01 -20.59 -11.69
CA ILE A 414 5.15 -19.14 -11.49
C ILE A 414 4.05 -18.59 -10.56
N LEU A 415 2.84 -19.16 -10.58
CA LEU A 415 1.79 -18.84 -9.61
C LEU A 415 2.20 -19.28 -8.19
N MET A 416 2.84 -20.45 -8.05
CA MET A 416 3.40 -20.91 -6.79
C MET A 416 4.55 -20.02 -6.31
N GLN A 417 5.38 -19.54 -7.24
CA GLN A 417 6.46 -18.60 -6.91
C GLN A 417 5.91 -17.27 -6.40
N ASP A 418 4.83 -16.73 -6.98
CA ASP A 418 4.18 -15.51 -6.47
C ASP A 418 3.72 -15.68 -5.02
N ILE A 419 3.05 -16.81 -4.73
CA ILE A 419 2.63 -17.16 -3.36
C ILE A 419 3.82 -17.18 -2.41
N GLN A 420 4.92 -17.83 -2.79
CA GLN A 420 6.12 -17.94 -1.97
C GLN A 420 6.78 -16.58 -1.73
N GLU A 421 6.97 -15.79 -2.78
CA GLU A 421 7.59 -14.46 -2.70
C GLU A 421 6.77 -13.54 -1.80
N SER A 422 5.45 -13.50 -1.97
CA SER A 422 4.54 -12.70 -1.14
C SER A 422 4.50 -13.18 0.32
N HIS A 423 4.31 -14.48 0.55
CA HIS A 423 4.16 -15.01 1.91
C HIS A 423 5.46 -14.97 2.71
N SER A 424 6.62 -15.11 2.09
CA SER A 424 7.92 -15.09 2.79
C SER A 424 8.23 -13.77 3.51
N VAL A 425 7.57 -12.69 3.13
CA VAL A 425 7.74 -11.35 3.70
C VAL A 425 6.54 -10.89 4.54
N GLY A 426 5.58 -11.79 4.78
CA GLY A 426 4.46 -11.55 5.70
C GLY A 426 3.19 -11.04 5.04
N PHE A 427 3.18 -10.86 3.71
CA PHE A 427 1.96 -10.52 2.98
C PHE A 427 0.98 -11.69 2.99
N ARG A 428 -0.32 -11.40 2.96
CA ARG A 428 -1.33 -12.39 2.59
C ARG A 428 -1.74 -12.11 1.16
N HIS A 429 -1.77 -13.16 0.35
CA HIS A 429 -1.81 -13.02 -1.09
C HIS A 429 -3.11 -13.55 -1.69
N TYR A 430 -3.47 -12.99 -2.85
CA TYR A 430 -4.53 -13.48 -3.72
C TYR A 430 -4.09 -13.33 -5.17
N ILE A 431 -4.47 -14.29 -6.03
CA ILE A 431 -4.22 -14.22 -7.47
C ILE A 431 -5.57 -14.30 -8.18
N THR A 432 -5.80 -13.38 -9.13
CA THR A 432 -7.03 -13.30 -9.91
C THR A 432 -6.73 -12.86 -11.35
N ASN A 433 -7.74 -12.46 -12.11
CA ASN A 433 -7.58 -11.90 -13.45
C ASN A 433 -7.52 -10.37 -13.43
N ALA A 434 -7.09 -9.74 -14.52
CA ALA A 434 -6.89 -8.30 -14.64
C ALA A 434 -8.16 -7.45 -14.41
N THR A 435 -9.35 -8.02 -14.63
CA THR A 435 -10.64 -7.36 -14.31
C THR A 435 -11.09 -7.57 -12.87
N VAL A 436 -10.36 -8.39 -12.11
CA VAL A 436 -10.63 -8.71 -10.70
C VAL A 436 -12.03 -9.30 -10.53
N ASP A 437 -12.60 -9.99 -11.51
CA ASP A 437 -13.93 -10.59 -11.40
C ASP A 437 -13.90 -12.10 -11.16
N LEU A 438 -12.73 -12.73 -11.26
CA LEU A 438 -12.57 -14.17 -11.08
C LEU A 438 -12.43 -14.56 -9.60
N VAL A 439 -13.52 -15.08 -9.03
CA VAL A 439 -13.53 -15.72 -7.71
C VAL A 439 -12.94 -17.13 -7.80
N ASN A 440 -11.93 -17.39 -6.98
CA ASN A 440 -11.23 -18.68 -6.91
C ASN A 440 -10.65 -18.97 -5.51
N SER A 441 -10.14 -20.19 -5.34
CA SER A 441 -9.48 -20.66 -4.11
C SER A 441 -8.01 -21.08 -4.28
N PHE A 442 -7.36 -20.65 -5.38
CA PHE A 442 -6.04 -21.15 -5.75
C PHE A 442 -4.99 -20.92 -4.66
N VAL A 443 -4.79 -19.66 -4.23
CA VAL A 443 -3.79 -19.33 -3.20
C VAL A 443 -4.13 -20.02 -1.88
N LYS A 444 -5.40 -19.98 -1.47
CA LYS A 444 -5.85 -20.62 -0.23
C LYS A 444 -5.55 -22.12 -0.20
N ASN A 445 -5.71 -22.80 -1.34
CA ASN A 445 -5.52 -24.25 -1.45
C ASN A 445 -4.05 -24.66 -1.63
N ASN A 446 -3.19 -23.75 -2.09
CA ASN A 446 -1.79 -24.05 -2.39
C ASN A 446 -0.78 -23.38 -1.45
N LYS A 447 -1.21 -22.47 -0.57
CA LYS A 447 -0.32 -21.84 0.40
C LYS A 447 0.22 -22.84 1.43
N ASN A 448 1.47 -22.65 1.84
CA ASN A 448 2.00 -23.25 3.06
C ASN A 448 2.08 -22.18 4.15
N MET A 449 1.28 -22.34 5.22
CA MET A 449 1.27 -21.44 6.39
C MET A 449 1.95 -22.07 7.62
N ASN A 450 2.56 -23.24 7.46
CA ASN A 450 3.37 -23.85 8.51
C ASN A 450 4.74 -23.18 8.51
N ASP A 451 4.90 -22.25 9.45
CA ASP A 451 6.17 -21.58 9.67
C ASP A 451 6.96 -22.28 10.77
N THR A 452 8.17 -22.67 10.42
CA THR A 452 9.17 -23.25 11.32
C THR A 452 10.52 -22.57 11.15
N THR A 453 10.55 -21.47 10.39
CA THR A 453 11.77 -20.72 10.08
C THR A 453 11.84 -19.50 10.99
N ALA A 454 13.05 -19.11 11.37
CA ALA A 454 13.25 -17.87 12.11
C ALA A 454 13.23 -16.67 11.15
N PRO A 455 12.88 -15.46 11.64
CA PRO A 455 12.98 -14.24 10.86
C PRO A 455 14.38 -14.03 10.27
N VAL A 456 14.43 -13.51 9.04
CA VAL A 456 15.68 -13.24 8.33
C VAL A 456 15.95 -11.74 8.34
N TRP A 457 17.12 -11.36 8.85
CA TRP A 457 17.56 -9.96 8.84
C TRP A 457 17.66 -9.41 7.41
N TYR A 458 17.24 -8.18 7.25
CA TYR A 458 17.21 -7.46 5.99
C TYR A 458 17.69 -6.02 6.19
N SER A 459 17.44 -5.14 5.22
CA SER A 459 17.72 -3.72 5.35
C SER A 459 16.74 -2.82 4.60
N VAL A 460 16.34 -1.71 5.23
CA VAL A 460 15.62 -0.62 4.55
C VAL A 460 16.52 0.22 3.64
N PHE A 461 17.85 0.10 3.82
CA PHE A 461 18.88 0.72 2.99
C PHE A 461 19.37 -0.24 1.91
N ASN A 462 19.38 0.23 0.67
CA ASN A 462 20.03 -0.44 -0.45
C ASN A 462 21.03 0.54 -1.09
N ALA A 463 22.29 0.14 -1.27
CA ALA A 463 23.28 1.00 -1.91
C ALA A 463 22.95 1.27 -3.39
N ASN A 464 22.20 0.36 -4.03
CA ASN A 464 21.71 0.50 -5.40
C ASN A 464 20.20 0.83 -5.39
N TYR A 465 19.81 1.84 -4.61
CA TYR A 465 18.40 2.16 -4.42
C TYR A 465 17.70 2.73 -5.66
N GLU A 466 18.45 3.16 -6.69
CA GLU A 466 17.93 3.48 -8.02
C GLU A 466 17.98 2.20 -8.87
N TYR A 467 16.88 1.46 -8.93
CA TYR A 467 16.77 0.17 -9.63
C TYR A 467 17.68 -0.94 -9.08
N PRO A 468 17.35 -1.51 -7.90
CA PRO A 468 18.18 -2.49 -7.24
C PRO A 468 18.21 -3.81 -8.02
N ALA A 469 19.37 -4.16 -8.58
CA ALA A 469 19.56 -5.45 -9.24
C ALA A 469 19.76 -6.63 -8.27
N SER A 470 19.95 -6.35 -6.98
CA SER A 470 20.28 -7.35 -5.96
C SER A 470 19.67 -6.99 -4.60
N PRO A 471 19.52 -7.99 -3.70
CA PRO A 471 19.14 -7.73 -2.31
C PRO A 471 20.11 -6.75 -1.64
N PRO A 472 19.63 -5.94 -0.68
CA PRO A 472 20.49 -5.12 0.16
C PRO A 472 21.32 -5.99 1.10
N GLU A 473 22.43 -5.44 1.59
CA GLU A 473 23.20 -6.05 2.67
C GLU A 473 22.36 -6.05 3.96
N ALA A 474 22.12 -7.24 4.53
CA ALA A 474 21.41 -7.37 5.79
C ALA A 474 22.17 -6.67 6.92
N ARG A 475 21.45 -5.99 7.81
CA ARG A 475 22.05 -5.31 8.98
C ARG A 475 21.57 -5.95 10.29
N PRO A 476 22.06 -7.16 10.63
CA PRO A 476 21.62 -7.89 11.81
C PRO A 476 21.98 -7.22 13.14
N GLY A 477 21.13 -7.45 14.14
CA GLY A 477 21.33 -7.08 15.53
C GLY A 477 21.31 -5.58 15.78
N ILE A 478 21.93 -5.18 16.89
CA ILE A 478 22.05 -3.75 17.27
C ILE A 478 23.00 -3.05 16.30
N ARG A 479 22.56 -1.92 15.74
CA ARG A 479 23.34 -1.12 14.78
C ARG A 479 23.88 0.17 15.38
N LYS A 480 23.17 0.73 16.34
CA LYS A 480 23.57 1.93 17.07
C LYS A 480 23.17 1.81 18.54
N ILE A 481 24.00 2.35 19.44
CA ILE A 481 23.67 2.54 20.85
C ILE A 481 23.97 3.98 21.23
N ASP A 482 22.98 4.67 21.79
CA ASP A 482 23.14 5.95 22.46
C ASP A 482 22.99 5.73 23.97
N LEU A 483 23.98 6.19 24.75
CA LEU A 483 23.98 6.10 26.21
C LEU A 483 23.46 7.39 26.84
N ASN A 484 22.52 7.25 27.76
CA ASN A 484 22.08 8.34 28.63
C ASN A 484 21.85 7.81 30.06
N GLU A 485 22.78 8.15 30.95
CA GLU A 485 22.79 7.64 32.33
C GLU A 485 22.77 6.10 32.38
N ASP A 486 21.83 5.51 33.14
CA ASP A 486 21.60 4.07 33.19
C ASP A 486 20.72 3.56 32.03
N THR A 487 20.38 4.40 31.05
CA THR A 487 19.52 4.02 29.93
C THR A 487 20.34 3.87 28.65
N VAL A 488 20.15 2.74 27.98
CA VAL A 488 20.67 2.50 26.64
C VAL A 488 19.53 2.64 25.65
N THR A 489 19.71 3.46 24.62
CA THR A 489 18.81 3.51 23.47
C THR A 489 19.49 2.78 22.33
N ILE A 490 18.87 1.70 21.86
CA ILE A 490 19.41 0.88 20.79
C ILE A 490 18.60 1.12 19.51
N SER A 491 19.27 1.17 18.37
CA SER A 491 18.64 1.25 17.06
C SER A 491 19.05 0.08 16.19
N TRP A 492 18.11 -0.42 15.39
CA TRP A 492 18.32 -1.61 14.56
C TRP A 492 17.46 -1.58 13.29
N ASP A 493 17.79 -2.47 12.36
CA ASP A 493 17.11 -2.58 11.08
C ASP A 493 15.96 -3.59 11.09
N VAL A 494 15.38 -3.89 9.94
CA VAL A 494 14.25 -4.80 9.79
C VAL A 494 14.68 -6.25 9.61
N ALA A 495 13.98 -7.17 10.26
CA ALA A 495 13.93 -8.58 9.90
C ALA A 495 12.55 -8.91 9.29
N LEU A 496 12.55 -9.87 8.39
CA LEU A 496 11.39 -10.27 7.58
C LEU A 496 11.04 -11.73 7.86
N ASP A 497 9.75 -12.03 7.82
CA ASP A 497 9.23 -13.35 8.10
C ASP A 497 7.80 -13.50 7.55
N MET A 498 7.29 -14.74 7.45
CA MET A 498 5.90 -15.01 7.07
C MET A 498 4.89 -14.50 8.10
N ASN A 499 5.32 -14.48 9.35
CA ASN A 499 4.57 -14.00 10.48
C ASN A 499 5.10 -12.65 10.97
N ARG A 500 4.34 -12.02 11.86
CA ARG A 500 4.73 -10.72 12.40
C ARG A 500 6.02 -10.86 13.21
N VAL A 501 6.99 -10.00 12.91
CA VAL A 501 8.31 -9.98 13.57
C VAL A 501 8.28 -9.08 14.81
N SER A 502 8.87 -9.57 15.89
CA SER A 502 9.14 -8.86 17.15
C SER A 502 10.63 -8.97 17.49
N TYR A 503 11.10 -8.16 18.45
CA TYR A 503 12.52 -8.10 18.81
C TYR A 503 12.71 -8.27 20.32
N ALA A 504 13.74 -9.01 20.71
CA ALA A 504 14.13 -9.22 22.10
C ALA A 504 15.58 -8.78 22.32
N LEU A 505 15.79 -7.92 23.32
CA LEU A 505 17.12 -7.58 23.84
C LEU A 505 17.50 -8.61 24.91
N TYR A 506 18.65 -9.22 24.73
CA TYR A 506 19.33 -10.02 25.73
C TYR A 506 20.47 -9.22 26.33
N TYR A 507 20.58 -9.21 27.65
CA TYR A 507 21.73 -8.62 28.33
C TYR A 507 22.17 -9.34 29.59
N GLN A 508 23.46 -9.27 29.89
CA GLN A 508 24.08 -9.83 31.09
C GLN A 508 25.40 -9.12 31.40
N THR A 509 25.97 -9.35 32.59
CA THR A 509 27.24 -8.73 33.03
C THR A 509 28.48 -9.57 32.73
N THR A 510 28.31 -10.71 32.07
CA THR A 510 29.40 -11.57 31.58
C THR A 510 29.33 -11.71 30.06
N PRO A 511 30.46 -11.86 29.34
CA PRO A 511 30.44 -12.07 27.90
C PRO A 511 29.56 -13.25 27.50
N PHE A 512 28.85 -13.12 26.37
CA PHE A 512 28.17 -14.26 25.75
C PHE A 512 29.20 -15.30 25.30
N ASN A 513 28.85 -16.58 25.48
CA ASN A 513 29.64 -17.70 24.96
C ASN A 513 28.76 -18.50 23.99
N PHE A 514 28.84 -18.16 22.72
CA PHE A 514 28.04 -18.77 21.65
C PHE A 514 28.42 -20.22 21.34
N SER A 515 29.53 -20.72 21.88
CA SER A 515 29.89 -22.15 21.79
C SER A 515 29.09 -23.04 22.76
N LEU A 516 28.36 -22.46 23.71
CA LEU A 516 27.50 -23.23 24.62
C LEU A 516 26.19 -23.65 23.93
N PRO A 517 25.58 -24.79 24.30
CA PRO A 517 24.29 -25.22 23.75
C PRO A 517 23.13 -24.23 24.01
N GLN A 518 23.24 -23.41 25.06
CA GLN A 518 22.25 -22.43 25.46
C GLN A 518 22.96 -21.11 25.84
N PRO A 519 23.45 -20.35 24.84
CA PRO A 519 24.34 -19.20 25.08
C PRO A 519 23.65 -18.02 25.78
N LEU A 520 22.32 -18.02 25.82
CA LEU A 520 21.49 -16.97 26.40
C LEU A 520 20.80 -17.39 27.71
N ALA A 521 21.08 -18.60 28.24
CA ALA A 521 20.37 -19.13 29.41
C ALA A 521 20.44 -18.25 30.67
N ASN A 522 21.54 -17.50 30.82
CA ASN A 522 21.76 -16.61 31.96
C ASN A 522 21.47 -15.13 31.65
N ALA A 523 21.11 -14.82 30.40
CA ALA A 523 20.84 -13.46 29.99
C ALA A 523 19.43 -13.04 30.38
N THR A 524 19.28 -11.79 30.78
CA THR A 524 17.96 -11.17 30.93
C THR A 524 17.39 -10.92 29.54
N ARG A 525 16.15 -11.37 29.30
CA ARG A 525 15.43 -11.17 28.04
C ARG A 525 14.34 -10.12 28.19
N VAL A 526 14.37 -9.10 27.35
CA VAL A 526 13.36 -8.03 27.30
C VAL A 526 12.77 -7.96 25.90
N VAL A 527 11.47 -8.18 25.75
CA VAL A 527 10.77 -7.95 24.49
C VAL A 527 10.59 -6.45 24.29
N LEU A 528 11.06 -5.94 23.16
CA LEU A 528 11.04 -4.52 22.85
C LEU A 528 9.75 -4.12 22.14
N THR A 529 9.31 -2.90 22.40
CA THR A 529 8.26 -2.22 21.64
C THR A 529 8.96 -1.23 20.70
N PRO A 530 9.04 -1.50 19.38
CA PRO A 530 9.82 -0.66 18.46
C PRO A 530 9.18 0.71 18.25
N GLY A 531 9.90 1.79 18.57
CA GLY A 531 9.60 3.17 18.19
C GLY A 531 10.21 3.55 16.84
N THR A 532 9.82 4.70 16.28
CA THR A 532 10.45 5.25 15.06
C THR A 532 11.86 5.71 15.40
N GLY A 533 12.87 5.17 14.71
CA GLY A 533 14.26 5.52 14.93
C GLY A 533 14.54 7.01 14.72
N SER A 534 15.41 7.56 15.56
CA SER A 534 15.82 8.97 15.51
C SER A 534 16.33 9.35 14.11
N GLY A 535 15.70 10.37 13.53
CA GLY A 535 16.02 10.91 12.20
C GLY A 535 15.36 10.16 11.03
N TYR A 536 14.72 9.02 11.25
CA TYR A 536 14.08 8.23 10.19
C TYR A 536 12.99 9.02 9.46
N ASN A 537 12.19 9.81 10.19
CA ASN A 537 11.15 10.68 9.65
C ASN A 537 11.68 11.96 8.94
N LEU A 538 13.00 12.18 8.93
CA LEU A 538 13.66 13.34 8.33
C LEU A 538 14.57 12.95 7.15
N VAL A 539 14.62 11.66 6.78
CA VAL A 539 15.48 11.14 5.71
C VAL A 539 15.25 11.87 4.38
N TRP A 540 14.00 12.18 4.03
CA TRP A 540 13.64 12.91 2.81
C TRP A 540 14.26 14.32 2.70
N GLN A 541 14.68 14.91 3.82
CA GLN A 541 15.35 16.22 3.87
C GLN A 541 16.85 16.13 3.55
N ALA A 542 17.41 14.92 3.55
CA ALA A 542 18.81 14.75 3.21
C ALA A 542 19.05 15.10 1.72
N PRO A 543 20.26 15.59 1.36
CA PRO A 543 20.62 15.81 -0.03
C PRO A 543 20.53 14.54 -0.89
N ASP A 544 20.83 13.39 -0.28
CA ASP A 544 20.63 12.06 -0.83
C ASP A 544 19.85 11.21 0.19
N PRO A 545 18.50 11.16 0.09
CA PRO A 545 17.67 10.38 0.99
C PRO A 545 17.96 8.88 0.95
N GLY A 546 18.39 8.35 -0.19
CA GLY A 546 18.74 6.93 -0.32
C GLY A 546 19.99 6.57 0.49
N LEU A 547 21.05 7.38 0.38
CA LEU A 547 22.28 7.22 1.16
C LEU A 547 22.11 7.56 2.64
N ALA A 548 21.21 8.48 3.00
CA ALA A 548 20.96 8.81 4.40
C ALA A 548 20.53 7.58 5.23
N LEU A 549 19.78 6.65 4.63
CA LEU A 549 19.37 5.38 5.27
C LEU A 549 20.54 4.46 5.63
N GLN A 550 21.75 4.70 5.12
CA GLN A 550 22.93 3.93 5.51
C GLN A 550 23.20 4.02 7.02
N ASN A 551 22.95 5.20 7.62
CA ASN A 551 23.25 5.50 9.02
C ASN A 551 22.00 5.85 9.85
N VAL A 552 20.81 5.71 9.26
CA VAL A 552 19.52 5.93 9.92
C VAL A 552 18.73 4.63 9.89
N TYR A 553 18.15 4.26 11.03
CA TYR A 553 17.51 2.96 11.24
C TYR A 553 16.01 3.12 11.47
N PRO A 554 15.18 2.17 11.01
CA PRO A 554 13.73 2.25 11.18
C PRO A 554 13.31 2.15 12.65
N TYR A 555 14.01 1.37 13.47
CA TYR A 555 13.59 1.08 14.83
C TYR A 555 14.54 1.64 15.88
N GLU A 556 13.94 2.04 17.01
CA GLU A 556 14.65 2.26 18.26
C GLU A 556 13.83 1.85 19.48
N SER A 557 14.52 1.62 20.60
CA SER A 557 13.90 1.40 21.91
C SER A 557 14.93 1.65 23.02
N SER A 558 14.44 2.09 24.19
CA SER A 558 15.28 2.40 25.34
C SER A 558 15.07 1.37 26.46
N VAL A 559 16.16 0.93 27.08
CA VAL A 559 16.15 -0.02 28.20
C VAL A 559 17.05 0.51 29.31
N THR A 560 16.57 0.49 30.55
CA THR A 560 17.39 0.82 31.72
C THR A 560 18.20 -0.39 32.17
N LEU A 561 19.51 -0.22 32.32
CA LEU A 561 20.47 -1.20 32.81
C LEU A 561 20.99 -0.75 34.19
N PRO A 562 20.46 -1.32 35.29
CA PRO A 562 20.78 -0.84 36.63
C PRO A 562 22.28 -0.90 36.97
N GLY A 563 22.85 0.22 37.40
CA GLY A 563 24.26 0.25 37.84
C GLY A 563 25.28 0.31 36.69
N LEU A 564 24.83 0.60 35.46
CA LEU A 564 25.70 0.95 34.33
C LEU A 564 26.56 2.18 34.68
N GLN A 565 25.99 3.22 35.27
CA GLN A 565 26.72 4.40 35.77
C GLN A 565 27.73 4.07 36.88
N SER A 566 27.42 3.07 37.71
CA SER A 566 28.29 2.59 38.79
C SER A 566 29.49 1.75 38.30
N GLY A 567 29.68 1.64 36.98
CA GLY A 567 30.81 0.96 36.36
C GLY A 567 30.55 -0.51 36.00
N THR A 568 29.31 -0.97 36.08
CA THR A 568 28.94 -2.32 35.63
C THR A 568 29.04 -2.41 34.11
N THR A 569 29.79 -3.38 33.61
CA THR A 569 29.84 -3.68 32.18
C THR A 569 28.71 -4.64 31.82
N TYR A 570 27.96 -4.29 30.78
CA TYR A 570 26.93 -5.12 30.18
C TYR A 570 27.35 -5.61 28.79
N TYR A 571 26.86 -6.79 28.45
CA TYR A 571 26.93 -7.40 27.13
C TYR A 571 25.51 -7.50 26.59
N LEU A 572 25.27 -6.92 25.43
CA LEU A 572 23.95 -6.76 24.82
C LEU A 572 23.89 -7.50 23.49
N LEU A 573 22.78 -8.16 23.21
CA LEU A 573 22.50 -8.85 21.94
C LEU A 573 21.03 -8.64 21.59
N LEU A 574 20.74 -8.24 20.36
CA LEU A 574 19.37 -8.11 19.88
C LEU A 574 19.03 -9.27 18.95
N ARG A 575 17.88 -9.90 19.17
CA ARG A 575 17.35 -10.93 18.28
C ARG A 575 15.95 -10.66 17.78
N ALA A 576 15.68 -11.07 16.55
CA ALA A 576 14.34 -11.09 15.96
C ALA A 576 13.65 -12.44 16.21
N PHE A 577 12.36 -12.40 16.47
CA PHE A 577 11.53 -13.60 16.61
C PHE A 577 10.14 -13.37 16.00
N ASP A 578 9.52 -14.42 15.51
CA ASP A 578 8.19 -14.36 14.91
C ASP A 578 7.08 -14.64 15.94
N SER A 579 5.82 -14.50 15.51
CA SER A 579 4.67 -14.82 16.37
C SER A 579 4.47 -16.32 16.65
N LYS A 580 5.25 -17.21 16.02
CA LYS A 580 5.25 -18.66 16.27
C LYS A 580 6.32 -19.08 17.28
N GLY A 581 7.21 -18.16 17.67
CA GLY A 581 8.29 -18.39 18.62
C GLY A 581 9.60 -18.83 17.97
N ASN A 582 9.70 -18.80 16.64
CA ASN A 582 10.97 -19.01 15.94
C ASN A 582 11.86 -17.77 16.16
N GLU A 583 13.08 -17.97 16.61
CA GLU A 583 14.03 -16.89 16.93
C GLU A 583 15.34 -17.10 16.17
N GLU A 584 15.87 -16.03 15.58
CA GLU A 584 17.11 -16.12 14.82
C GLU A 584 18.36 -16.17 15.71
N THR A 585 19.50 -16.55 15.14
CA THR A 585 20.67 -16.98 15.90
C THR A 585 21.90 -16.10 15.75
N ASN A 586 21.77 -14.84 15.31
CA ASN A 586 22.91 -13.93 15.20
C ASN A 586 23.67 -13.79 16.54
N GLU A 587 24.95 -13.48 16.42
CA GLU A 587 25.92 -13.41 17.51
C GLU A 587 26.50 -12.00 17.67
N ILE A 588 25.85 -10.98 17.08
CA ILE A 588 26.35 -9.61 17.08
C ILE A 588 26.10 -8.97 18.45
N ALA A 589 27.09 -9.13 19.32
CA ALA A 589 27.07 -8.57 20.65
C ALA A 589 27.71 -7.18 20.71
N TRP A 590 27.26 -6.40 21.68
CA TRP A 590 27.88 -5.14 22.08
C TRP A 590 28.30 -5.22 23.53
N THR A 591 29.37 -4.53 23.89
CA THR A 591 29.72 -4.27 25.29
C THR A 591 29.46 -2.81 25.60
N CYS A 592 28.87 -2.54 26.77
CA CYS A 592 28.56 -1.20 27.25
C CYS A 592 29.03 -1.05 28.69
N SER A 593 29.75 0.04 28.97
CA SER A 593 30.13 0.51 30.30
C SER A 593 29.63 1.94 30.52
N ASN A 594 29.93 2.53 31.68
CA ASN A 594 29.46 3.84 32.11
C ASN A 594 29.62 4.98 31.08
N THR A 595 30.59 4.92 30.17
CA THR A 595 30.85 5.99 29.18
C THR A 595 30.93 5.52 27.73
N THR A 596 30.95 4.21 27.48
CA THR A 596 31.29 3.69 26.14
C THR A 596 30.53 2.43 25.81
N CYS A 597 30.05 2.35 24.57
CA CYS A 597 29.59 1.11 23.97
C CYS A 597 30.43 0.79 22.71
N SER A 598 30.77 -0.48 22.52
CA SER A 598 31.45 -0.96 21.33
C SER A 598 30.93 -2.32 20.90
N LYS A 599 30.84 -2.52 19.58
CA LYS A 599 30.55 -3.83 18.98
C LYS A 599 31.71 -4.80 19.26
N LEU A 600 31.40 -6.04 19.62
CA LEU A 600 32.37 -7.11 19.91
C LEU A 600 32.70 -7.95 18.69
#